data_AF-A0A5P2D6B6-F1
#
_entry.id   AF-A0A5P2D6B6-F1
#
_cell.length_a   1.000
_cell.length_b   1.000
_cell.length_c   1.000
_cell.angle_alpha   90.00
_cell.angle_beta   90.00
_cell.angle_gamma   90.00
#
_symmetry.space_group_name_H-M   'P 1'
#
loop_
_entity.id
_entity.type
_entity.pdbx_description
1 polymer ?
#
loop_
_entity_poly.entity_id
_entity_poly.type
_entity_poly.pdbx_seq_one_letter_code
_entity_poly.pdbx_strand_id
1 'polypeptide(L)'
;MTTVRFDLPETDAFTRPYWAAAAEGRLLLRRCTACTRAHHYPREFCPYCWAGEDRVAWETASGDAVLYTWSVIHRNDLPPFGTRVPYVAAVVDLAEGPRMMTEIVDCAAAELRIGMRLRVAFRPEPEAGLAVPVFRPAGT
;
A
#
# COMPACT_ATOMS: atom_id res chain seq x y z
N MET A 1 17.66 -21.87 11.29
CA MET A 1 17.68 -21.30 9.93
C MET A 1 16.51 -20.34 9.83
N THR A 2 16.76 -19.05 9.65
CA THR A 2 15.70 -18.05 9.45
C THR A 2 15.02 -18.32 8.12
N THR A 3 13.72 -18.64 8.14
CA THR A 3 12.91 -18.82 6.93
C THR A 3 12.89 -17.51 6.14
N VAL A 4 13.10 -17.58 4.82
CA VAL A 4 13.01 -16.41 3.93
C VAL A 4 11.61 -15.80 4.01
N ARG A 5 11.52 -14.47 4.13
CA ARG A 5 10.25 -13.72 4.27
C ARG A 5 9.94 -12.99 2.96
N PHE A 6 9.04 -13.55 2.13
CA PHE A 6 8.63 -12.95 0.85
C PHE A 6 7.54 -11.89 0.99
N ASP A 7 7.00 -11.71 2.19
CA ASP A 7 5.96 -10.75 2.51
C ASP A 7 6.50 -9.41 3.03
N LEU A 8 7.81 -9.32 3.25
CA LEU A 8 8.47 -8.11 3.70
C LEU A 8 9.10 -7.37 2.52
N PRO A 9 9.00 -6.03 2.48
CA PRO A 9 9.68 -5.23 1.48
C PRO A 9 11.19 -5.21 1.73
N GLU A 10 11.96 -5.12 0.66
CA GLU A 10 13.34 -4.63 0.76
C GLU A 10 13.29 -3.11 0.99
N THR A 11 13.94 -2.64 2.06
CA THR A 11 13.99 -1.22 2.39
C THR A 11 15.37 -0.66 2.06
N ASP A 12 15.40 0.54 1.48
CA ASP A 12 16.61 1.28 1.15
C ASP A 12 16.56 2.69 1.73
N ALA A 13 17.60 3.48 1.48
CA ALA A 13 17.67 4.86 2.00
C ALA A 13 16.51 5.74 1.48
N PHE A 14 16.08 5.51 0.23
CA PHE A 14 15.04 6.30 -0.43
C PHE A 14 13.63 5.97 0.10
N THR A 15 13.34 4.69 0.31
CA THR A 15 12.03 4.20 0.78
C THR A 15 11.88 4.21 2.30
N ARG A 16 12.98 4.39 3.05
CA ARG A 16 12.95 4.49 4.53
C ARG A 16 11.91 5.46 5.08
N PRO A 17 11.74 6.70 4.55
CA PRO A 17 10.71 7.61 5.05
C PRO A 17 9.28 7.07 4.88
N TYR A 18 9.02 6.33 3.80
CA TYR A 18 7.72 5.70 3.54
C TYR A 18 7.41 4.61 4.58
N TRP A 19 8.37 3.71 4.83
CA TRP A 19 8.18 2.63 5.80
C TRP A 19 8.13 3.11 7.25
N ALA A 20 8.92 4.13 7.60
CA ALA A 20 8.87 4.76 8.93
C ALA A 20 7.50 5.43 9.17
N ALA A 21 6.99 6.17 8.18
CA ALA A 21 5.66 6.75 8.27
C ALA A 21 4.56 5.69 8.38
N ALA A 22 4.67 4.58 7.63
CA ALA A 22 3.72 3.48 7.71
C ALA A 22 3.71 2.84 9.12
N ALA A 23 4.87 2.68 9.75
CA ALA A 23 4.98 2.20 11.14
C ALA A 23 4.29 3.15 12.15
N GLU A 24 4.20 4.44 11.83
CA GLU A 24 3.46 5.46 12.59
C GLU A 24 1.99 5.61 12.17
N GLY A 25 1.49 4.73 11.29
CA GLY A 25 0.10 4.77 10.83
C GLY A 25 -0.19 5.83 9.77
N ARG A 26 0.83 6.27 9.01
CA ARG A 26 0.71 7.27 7.94
C ARG A 26 1.11 6.67 6.60
N LEU A 27 0.22 6.74 5.61
CA LEU A 27 0.54 6.38 4.24
C LEU A 27 1.13 7.61 3.54
N LEU A 28 2.33 7.49 2.97
CA LEU A 28 2.93 8.55 2.18
C LEU A 28 2.77 8.31 0.68
N LEU A 29 2.60 9.40 -0.05
CA LEU A 29 2.68 9.49 -1.49
C LEU A 29 3.79 10.46 -1.88
N ARG A 30 4.20 10.40 -3.15
CA ARG A 30 5.05 11.43 -3.75
C ARG A 30 4.15 12.36 -4.56
N ARG A 31 4.26 13.67 -4.35
CA ARG A 31 3.59 14.70 -5.17
C ARG A 31 4.60 15.54 -5.92
N CYS A 32 4.39 15.67 -7.23
CA CYS A 32 5.20 16.54 -8.06
C CYS A 32 4.74 18.00 -7.94
N THR A 33 5.66 18.92 -7.66
CA THR A 33 5.38 20.36 -7.59
C THR A 33 5.32 21.02 -8.97
N ALA A 34 5.82 20.37 -10.02
CA ALA A 34 5.79 20.88 -11.39
C ALA A 34 4.48 20.56 -12.14
N CYS A 35 3.99 19.31 -12.04
CA CYS A 35 2.74 18.89 -12.70
C CYS A 35 1.57 18.63 -11.74
N THR A 36 1.78 18.87 -10.44
CA THR A 36 0.79 18.74 -9.37
C THR A 36 0.13 17.38 -9.26
N ARG A 37 0.71 16.29 -9.80
CA ARG A 37 0.18 14.91 -9.68
C ARG A 37 0.88 14.14 -8.57
N ALA A 38 0.13 13.31 -7.84
CA ALA A 38 0.73 12.29 -6.98
C ALA A 38 0.99 11.03 -7.78
N HIS A 39 1.95 10.25 -7.30
CA HIS A 39 2.22 8.92 -7.81
C HIS A 39 2.56 7.96 -6.67
N HIS A 40 2.32 6.69 -6.99
CA HIS A 40 2.71 5.52 -6.23
C HIS A 40 3.07 4.43 -7.24
N TYR A 41 4.06 3.56 -7.02
CA TYR A 41 4.99 3.44 -5.90
C TYR A 41 5.95 4.64 -5.70
N PRO A 42 6.60 4.77 -4.54
CA PRO A 42 7.66 5.76 -4.32
C PRO A 42 8.71 5.77 -5.42
N ARG A 43 9.00 6.95 -5.97
CA ARG A 43 10.03 7.18 -6.99
C ARG A 43 10.71 8.52 -6.75
N GLU A 44 12.00 8.59 -7.08
CA GLU A 44 12.83 9.81 -6.98
C GLU A 44 12.45 10.87 -8.01
N PHE A 45 11.75 10.50 -9.08
CA PHE A 45 11.30 11.43 -10.13
C PHE A 45 9.81 11.27 -10.41
N CYS A 46 9.22 12.28 -11.04
CA CYS A 46 7.82 12.23 -11.45
C CYS A 46 7.63 11.34 -12.70
N PRO A 47 6.80 10.28 -12.65
CA PRO A 47 6.58 9.40 -13.80
C PRO A 47 5.71 10.02 -14.91
N TYR A 48 5.14 11.21 -14.68
CA TYR A 48 4.23 11.88 -15.63
C TYR A 48 4.94 12.96 -16.45
N CYS A 49 5.78 13.77 -15.82
CA CYS A 49 6.47 14.89 -16.48
C CYS A 49 8.00 14.80 -16.40
N TRP A 50 8.55 13.74 -15.80
CA TRP A 50 9.99 13.49 -15.68
C TRP A 50 10.77 14.56 -14.90
N ALA A 51 10.07 15.41 -14.13
CA ALA A 51 10.72 16.33 -13.21
C ALA A 51 11.53 15.55 -12.17
N GLY A 52 12.74 16.04 -11.88
CA GLY A 52 13.69 15.42 -10.96
C GLY A 52 13.26 15.47 -9.51
N GLU A 53 14.13 14.94 -8.64
CA GLU A 53 13.88 14.77 -7.21
C GLU A 53 13.55 16.08 -6.48
N ASP A 54 14.17 17.18 -6.90
CA ASP A 54 13.92 18.54 -6.39
C ASP A 54 12.47 19.01 -6.59
N ARG A 55 11.72 18.35 -7.48
CA ARG A 55 10.34 18.67 -7.82
C ARG A 55 9.34 17.60 -7.38
N VAL A 56 9.74 16.64 -6.55
CA VAL A 56 8.84 15.66 -5.95
C VAL A 56 9.01 15.63 -4.43
N ALA A 57 7.91 15.84 -3.71
CA ALA A 57 7.89 15.90 -2.25
C ALA A 57 7.05 14.75 -1.67
N TRP A 58 7.35 14.36 -0.43
CA TRP A 58 6.50 13.45 0.33
C TRP A 58 5.25 14.18 0.82
N GLU A 59 4.11 13.52 0.72
CA GLU A 59 2.79 14.01 1.13
C GLU A 59 2.07 12.88 1.88
N THR A 60 1.47 13.17 3.03
CA THR A 60 0.61 12.21 3.73
C THR A 60 -0.70 12.06 2.95
N ALA A 61 -1.04 10.84 2.54
CA ALA A 61 -2.33 10.55 1.95
C ALA A 61 -3.45 10.71 2.99
N SER A 62 -4.64 11.07 2.53
CA SER A 62 -5.87 11.06 3.31
C SER A 62 -6.11 9.69 3.95
N GLY A 63 -5.70 8.61 3.27
CA GLY A 63 -5.96 7.22 3.63
C GLY A 63 -7.27 6.69 3.05
N ASP A 64 -8.02 7.49 2.29
CA ASP A 64 -9.24 7.06 1.61
C ASP A 64 -8.93 6.41 0.28
N ALA A 65 -9.65 5.34 -0.03
CA ALA A 65 -9.54 4.64 -1.29
C ALA A 65 -10.87 4.04 -1.74
N VAL A 66 -10.91 3.64 -3.01
CA VAL A 66 -12.01 2.90 -3.62
C VAL A 66 -11.50 1.57 -4.14
N LEU A 67 -12.22 0.48 -3.86
CA LEU A 67 -11.89 -0.85 -4.37
C LEU A 67 -12.04 -0.88 -5.89
N TYR A 68 -10.93 -1.01 -6.61
CA TYR A 68 -10.94 -1.10 -8.07
C TYR A 68 -11.17 -2.54 -8.54
N THR A 69 -10.40 -3.51 -8.00
CA THR A 69 -10.60 -4.95 -8.25
C THR A 69 -9.94 -5.79 -7.16
N TRP A 70 -10.29 -7.07 -7.05
CA TRP A 70 -9.69 -8.02 -6.11
C TRP A 70 -9.70 -9.46 -6.62
N SER A 71 -8.90 -10.30 -5.98
CA SER A 71 -8.90 -11.75 -6.12
C SER A 71 -8.68 -12.42 -4.76
N VAL A 72 -9.38 -13.52 -4.52
CA VAL A 72 -9.19 -14.34 -3.32
C VAL A 72 -8.09 -15.36 -3.60
N ILE A 73 -6.98 -15.25 -2.88
CA ILE A 73 -5.84 -16.13 -3.03
C ILE A 73 -6.02 -17.33 -2.11
N HIS A 74 -6.30 -18.50 -2.71
CA HIS A 74 -6.51 -19.75 -1.97
C HIS A 74 -5.24 -20.60 -1.81
N ARG A 75 -4.19 -20.34 -2.60
CA ARG A 75 -2.91 -21.06 -2.55
C ARG A 75 -1.76 -20.09 -2.82
N ASN A 76 -0.75 -20.09 -1.96
CA ASN A 76 0.51 -19.39 -2.15
C ASN A 76 1.59 -20.09 -1.33
N ASP A 77 2.51 -20.79 -1.99
CA ASP A 77 3.52 -21.63 -1.33
C ASP A 77 4.78 -20.84 -0.93
N LEU A 78 4.84 -19.54 -1.24
CA LEU A 78 5.92 -18.66 -0.79
C LEU A 78 5.77 -18.38 0.72
N PRO A 79 6.78 -18.65 1.56
CA PRO A 79 6.69 -18.32 2.97
C PRO A 79 6.60 -16.80 3.23
N PRO A 80 5.77 -16.33 4.18
CA PRO A 80 4.82 -17.07 5.02
C PRO A 80 3.38 -17.11 4.45
N PHE A 81 3.14 -16.76 3.18
CA PHE A 81 1.79 -16.62 2.64
C PHE A 81 0.93 -17.89 2.72
N GLY A 82 1.55 -19.07 2.71
CA GLY A 82 0.84 -20.34 2.87
C GLY A 82 0.09 -20.47 4.21
N THR A 83 0.47 -19.71 5.24
CA THR A 83 -0.25 -19.68 6.54
C THR A 83 -1.34 -18.61 6.60
N ARG A 84 -1.45 -17.76 5.56
CA ARG A 84 -2.40 -16.64 5.49
C ARG A 84 -3.54 -16.88 4.51
N VAL A 85 -3.57 -18.01 3.80
CA VAL A 85 -4.65 -18.31 2.87
C VAL A 85 -5.93 -18.76 3.61
N PRO A 86 -7.13 -18.38 3.13
CA PRO A 86 -7.35 -17.43 2.05
C PRO A 86 -7.13 -15.97 2.49
N TYR A 87 -6.56 -15.15 1.60
CA TYR A 87 -6.49 -13.69 1.76
C TYR A 87 -6.94 -12.98 0.49
N VAL A 88 -7.30 -11.70 0.60
CA VAL A 88 -7.79 -10.89 -0.52
C VAL A 88 -6.70 -9.98 -1.04
N ALA A 89 -6.09 -10.33 -2.18
CA ALA A 89 -5.23 -9.41 -2.91
C ALA A 89 -6.09 -8.44 -3.71
N ALA A 90 -5.81 -7.14 -3.62
CA ALA A 90 -6.61 -6.11 -4.23
C ALA A 90 -5.80 -5.01 -4.88
N VAL A 91 -6.48 -4.27 -5.74
CA VAL A 91 -6.01 -3.02 -6.32
C VAL A 91 -7.02 -1.96 -5.94
N VAL A 92 -6.54 -0.84 -5.41
CA VAL A 92 -7.36 0.27 -4.93
C VAL A 92 -6.95 1.57 -5.61
N ASP A 93 -7.93 2.43 -5.85
CA ASP A 93 -7.70 3.79 -6.31
C ASP A 93 -7.71 4.72 -5.10
N LEU A 94 -6.57 5.34 -4.80
CA LEU A 94 -6.44 6.30 -3.71
C LEU A 94 -7.13 7.62 -4.07
N ALA A 95 -7.67 8.33 -3.08
CA ALA A 95 -8.35 9.61 -3.29
C ALA A 95 -7.48 10.66 -4.00
N GLU A 96 -6.15 10.60 -3.82
CA GLU A 96 -5.18 11.51 -4.43
C GLU A 96 -4.87 11.22 -5.91
N GLY A 97 -5.39 10.10 -6.44
CA GLY A 97 -5.27 9.69 -7.85
C GLY A 97 -4.48 8.40 -8.13
N PRO A 98 -3.40 8.05 -7.41
CA PRO A 98 -2.64 6.84 -7.70
C PRO A 98 -3.40 5.54 -7.44
N ARG A 99 -3.04 4.50 -8.20
CA ARG A 99 -3.50 3.13 -8.00
C ARG A 99 -2.46 2.33 -7.22
N MET A 100 -2.91 1.56 -6.24
CA MET A 100 -2.06 0.81 -5.32
C MET A 100 -2.50 -0.66 -5.24
N MET A 101 -1.54 -1.58 -5.31
CA MET A 101 -1.78 -2.99 -4.95
C MET A 101 -1.62 -3.17 -3.44
N THR A 102 -2.53 -3.92 -2.84
CA THR A 102 -2.64 -4.09 -1.39
C THR A 102 -3.42 -5.36 -1.04
N GLU A 103 -3.72 -5.54 0.24
CA GLU A 103 -4.58 -6.59 0.77
C GLU A 103 -5.84 -5.95 1.39
N ILE A 104 -7.00 -6.59 1.23
CA ILE A 104 -8.20 -6.23 1.99
C ILE A 104 -8.29 -7.07 3.26
N VAL A 105 -8.41 -6.39 4.40
CA VAL A 105 -8.55 -6.98 5.74
C VAL A 105 -9.88 -6.59 6.37
N ASP A 106 -10.23 -7.24 7.48
CA ASP A 106 -11.44 -6.97 8.28
C ASP A 106 -12.76 -7.02 7.48
N CYS A 107 -12.83 -7.85 6.43
CA CYS A 107 -14.01 -8.00 5.58
C CYS A 107 -14.04 -9.39 4.93
N ALA A 108 -15.20 -10.04 4.89
CA ALA A 108 -15.34 -11.29 4.15
C ALA A 108 -15.36 -11.01 2.64
N ALA A 109 -14.70 -11.85 1.85
CA ALA A 109 -14.63 -11.67 0.40
C ALA A 109 -16.00 -11.59 -0.30
N ALA A 110 -17.02 -12.24 0.27
CA ALA A 110 -18.39 -12.21 -0.24
C ALA A 110 -19.10 -10.85 -0.08
N GLU A 111 -18.59 -9.98 0.80
CA GLU A 111 -19.15 -8.65 1.05
C GLU A 111 -18.55 -7.59 0.10
N LEU A 112 -17.39 -7.89 -0.50
CA LEU A 112 -16.65 -6.97 -1.36
C LEU A 112 -17.39 -6.67 -2.67
N ARG A 113 -17.29 -5.41 -3.10
CA ARG A 113 -17.90 -4.89 -4.33
C ARG A 113 -16.96 -3.89 -4.98
N ILE A 114 -16.87 -3.92 -6.31
CA ILE A 114 -16.15 -2.87 -7.05
C ILE A 114 -16.80 -1.52 -6.71
N GLY A 115 -15.99 -0.51 -6.44
CA GLY A 115 -16.48 0.80 -6.00
C GLY A 115 -16.68 0.93 -4.48
N MET A 116 -16.46 -0.12 -3.70
CA MET A 116 -16.54 -0.06 -2.23
C MET A 116 -15.54 0.97 -1.67
N ARG A 117 -16.01 1.81 -0.74
CA ARG A 117 -15.14 2.75 -0.01
C ARG A 117 -14.29 2.01 1.01
N LEU A 118 -13.01 2.32 1.02
CA LEU A 118 -12.01 1.71 1.88
C LEU A 118 -11.25 2.80 2.64
N ARG A 119 -10.67 2.40 3.77
CA ARG A 119 -9.74 3.19 4.56
C ARG A 119 -8.45 2.40 4.75
N VAL A 120 -7.31 3.08 4.65
CA VAL A 120 -6.02 2.49 4.95
C VAL A 120 -5.96 2.06 6.42
N ALA A 121 -5.36 0.90 6.63
CA ALA A 121 -4.94 0.36 7.91
C ALA A 121 -3.48 -0.12 7.76
N PHE A 122 -2.85 -0.48 8.87
CA PHE A 122 -1.44 -0.83 8.88
C PHE A 122 -1.25 -2.15 9.62
N ARG A 123 -0.75 -3.16 8.90
CA ARG A 123 -0.38 -4.44 9.49
C ARG A 123 1.04 -4.33 10.05
N PRO A 124 1.25 -4.41 11.37
CA PRO A 124 2.57 -4.28 11.96
C PRO A 124 3.43 -5.51 11.63
N GLU A 125 4.71 -5.28 11.36
CA GLU A 125 5.74 -6.30 11.21
C GLU A 125 6.89 -6.01 12.20
N PRO A 126 6.73 -6.37 13.49
CA PRO A 126 7.62 -5.93 14.56
C PRO A 126 9.08 -6.36 14.36
N GLU A 127 9.30 -7.56 13.83
CA GLU A 127 10.65 -8.09 13.54
C GLU A 127 11.38 -7.27 12.48
N ALA A 128 10.64 -6.62 11.58
CA ALA A 128 11.17 -5.77 10.51
C ALA A 128 11.15 -4.27 10.86
N GLY A 129 10.57 -3.89 11.99
CA GLY A 129 10.46 -2.49 12.42
C GLY A 129 9.63 -1.61 11.47
N LEU A 130 8.70 -2.20 10.72
CA LEU A 130 7.85 -1.50 9.75
C LEU A 130 6.39 -1.92 9.88
N ALA A 131 5.51 -1.25 9.14
CA ALA A 131 4.15 -1.71 8.92
C ALA A 131 3.80 -1.69 7.43
N VAL A 132 2.99 -2.66 7.01
CA VAL A 132 2.53 -2.80 5.62
C VAL A 132 1.15 -2.13 5.50
N PRO A 133 0.97 -1.16 4.58
CA PRO A 133 -0.35 -0.59 4.33
C PRO A 133 -1.29 -1.62 3.72
N VAL A 134 -2.40 -1.85 4.39
CA VAL A 134 -3.53 -2.69 3.98
C VAL A 134 -4.79 -1.83 3.98
N PHE A 135 -5.91 -2.34 3.45
CA PHE A 135 -7.16 -1.59 3.41
C PHE A 135 -8.30 -2.40 4.00
N ARG A 136 -9.23 -1.70 4.63
CA ARG A 136 -10.47 -2.28 5.18
C ARG A 136 -11.67 -1.43 4.74
N PRO A 137 -12.90 -1.97 4.74
CA PRO A 137 -14.09 -1.16 4.49
C PRO A 137 -14.09 0.10 5.35
N ALA A 138 -14.36 1.24 4.73
CA ALA A 138 -14.61 2.46 5.48
C ALA A 138 -15.90 2.24 6.28
N GLY A 139 -15.85 2.41 7.60
CA GLY A 139 -17.04 2.40 8.46
C GLY A 139 -18.08 3.38 7.92
N THR A 140 -19.36 3.05 8.10
CA THR A 140 -20.48 3.87 7.61
C THR A 140 -20.51 5.23 8.29
#